data_AF-A0A8T1HZ87-F1
#
_entry.id   AF-A0A8T1HZ87-F1
#
_cell.length_a   1.000
_cell.length_b   1.000
_cell.length_c   1.000
_cell.angle_alpha   90.00
_cell.angle_beta   90.00
_cell.angle_gamma   90.00
#
_symmetry.space_group_name_H-M   'P 1'
#
loop_
_entity.id
_entity.type
_entity.pdbx_description
1 polymer ?
#
loop_
_entity_poly.entity_id
_entity_poly.type
_entity_poly.pdbx_seq_one_letter_code
_entity_poly.pdbx_strand_id
1 'polypeptide(L)' 'MLDATVDVYVPVMWVLVEGKDQDTYLDAFNWVIIASDRRLAPASVSCDFELAVINAVVAQFPRVNVVGCLFY' A
#
# COMPACT_ATOMS: atom_id res chain seq x y z
N MET A 1 5.73 10.33 0.10
CA MET A 1 6.69 11.17 -0.65
C MET A 1 7.70 11.72 0.34
N LEU A 2 9.00 11.56 0.14
CA LEU A 2 9.99 12.13 1.08
C LEU A 2 10.13 13.62 0.81
N ASP A 3 9.81 14.46 1.79
CA ASP A 3 10.20 15.87 1.80
C ASP A 3 11.61 15.97 2.36
N ALA A 4 12.59 16.12 1.47
CA ALA A 4 14.00 16.21 1.83
C ALA A 4 14.37 17.48 2.59
N THR A 5 13.50 18.51 2.60
CA THR A 5 13.79 19.76 3.33
C THR A 5 13.57 19.61 4.83
N VAL A 6 12.65 18.73 5.22
CA VAL A 6 12.28 18.46 6.62
C VAL A 6 12.52 17.02 7.04
N ASP A 7 13.05 16.17 6.14
CA ASP A 7 13.33 14.74 6.36
C ASP A 7 12.13 13.93 6.86
N VAL A 8 10.95 14.14 6.23
CA VAL A 8 9.71 13.47 6.60
C VAL A 8 9.01 12.85 5.39
N TYR A 9 8.40 11.69 5.59
CA TYR A 9 7.49 11.10 4.61
C TYR A 9 6.11 11.75 4.71
N VAL A 10 5.73 12.45 3.64
CA VAL A 10 4.40 13.05 3.49
C VAL A 10 3.40 11.98 3.02
N PRO A 11 2.27 11.78 3.73
CA PRO A 11 1.17 10.93 3.28
C PRO A 11 0.59 11.46 1.95
N VAL A 12 0.47 10.58 0.96
CA VAL A 12 -0.02 10.95 -0.37
C VAL A 12 -1.52 10.71 -0.51
N MET A 13 -2.04 9.70 0.18
CA MET A 13 -3.45 9.31 0.14
C MET A 13 -3.85 8.65 1.45
N TRP A 14 -5.11 8.86 1.84
CA TRP A 14 -5.76 8.17 2.95
C TRP A 14 -6.94 7.37 2.39
N VAL A 15 -7.01 6.08 2.72
CA VAL A 15 -8.11 5.21 2.30
C VAL A 15 -8.78 4.67 3.55
N LEU A 16 -10.02 5.10 3.79
CA LEU A 16 -10.85 4.54 4.84
C LEU A 16 -11.53 3.29 4.30
N VAL A 17 -11.44 2.19 5.05
CA VAL A 17 -12.05 0.90 4.69
C VAL A 17 -12.98 0.43 5.81
N GLU A 18 -14.02 -0.32 5.44
CA GLU A 18 -15.03 -0.81 6.38
C GLU A 18 -14.64 -2.15 7.03
N GLY A 19 -13.59 -2.80 6.53
CA GLY A 19 -13.13 -4.12 6.96
C GLY A 19 -11.64 -4.37 6.74
N LYS A 20 -11.18 -5.54 7.18
CA LYS A 20 -9.79 -6.02 7.06
C LYS A 20 -9.67 -7.32 6.25
N ASP A 21 -10.68 -7.66 5.46
CA ASP A 21 -10.64 -8.82 4.57
C ASP A 21 -9.89 -8.51 3.27
N GLN A 22 -9.57 -9.57 2.52
CA GLN A 22 -8.74 -9.45 1.32
C GLN A 22 -9.43 -8.65 0.21
N ASP A 23 -10.74 -8.81 0.03
CA ASP A 23 -11.48 -8.13 -1.04
C ASP A 23 -11.54 -6.62 -0.77
N THR A 24 -11.76 -6.24 0.50
CA THR A 24 -11.67 -4.84 0.94
C THR A 24 -10.31 -4.22 0.61
N TYR A 25 -9.20 -4.92 0.87
CA TYR A 25 -7.87 -4.41 0.53
C TYR A 25 -7.61 -4.39 -0.99
N LEU A 26 -8.11 -5.37 -1.74
CA LEU A 26 -8.01 -5.38 -3.21
C LEU A 26 -8.68 -4.15 -3.83
N ASP A 27 -9.89 -3.83 -3.36
CA ASP A 27 -10.63 -2.65 -3.79
C ASP A 27 -9.91 -1.36 -3.42
N ALA A 28 -9.42 -1.25 -2.19
CA ALA A 28 -8.63 -0.11 -1.74
C ALA A 28 -7.40 0.14 -2.64
N PHE A 29 -6.62 -0.91 -2.93
CA PHE A 29 -5.46 -0.77 -3.82
C PHE A 29 -5.85 -0.47 -5.27
N ASN A 30 -6.96 -1.01 -5.77
CA ASN A 30 -7.46 -0.68 -7.11
C ASN A 30 -7.75 0.83 -7.24
N TRP A 31 -8.36 1.45 -6.23
CA TRP A 31 -8.56 2.91 -6.21
C TRP A 31 -7.24 3.68 -6.23
N VAL A 32 -6.24 3.26 -5.44
CA VAL A 32 -4.89 3.87 -5.43
C VAL A 32 -4.23 3.77 -6.81
N ILE A 33 -4.33 2.60 -7.46
CA ILE A 33 -3.77 2.36 -8.78
C ILE A 33 -4.44 3.25 -9.83
N ILE A 34 -5.77 3.36 -9.80
CA ILE A 34 -6.51 4.25 -10.70
C ILE A 34 -6.12 5.71 -10.47
N ALA A 35 -6.07 6.16 -9.21
CA ALA A 35 -5.70 7.53 -8.85
C ALA A 35 -4.26 7.90 -9.24
N SER A 36 -3.38 6.91 -9.39
CA SER A 36 -1.99 7.09 -9.84
C SER A 36 -1.81 6.98 -11.35
N ASP A 37 -2.89 7.03 -12.14
CA ASP A 37 -2.89 6.76 -13.58
C ASP A 37 -2.24 5.41 -13.94
N ARG A 38 -2.33 4.43 -13.03
CA ARG A 38 -1.71 3.11 -13.13
C ARG A 38 -0.18 3.15 -13.29
N ARG A 39 0.47 4.22 -12.82
CA ARG A 39 1.93 4.40 -12.90
C ARG A 39 2.66 3.92 -11.64
N LEU A 40 1.93 3.54 -10.60
CA LEU A 40 2.54 3.06 -9.36
C LEU A 40 3.21 1.70 -9.58
N ALA A 41 4.53 1.66 -9.42
CA ALA A 41 5.35 0.45 -9.48
C ALA A 41 6.32 0.42 -8.28
N PRO A 42 5.83 0.09 -7.07
CA PRO A 42 6.64 0.14 -5.88
C PRO A 42 7.68 -1.00 -5.87
N ALA A 43 8.91 -0.69 -5.45
CA ALA A 43 9.93 -1.70 -5.19
C ALA A 43 9.66 -2.48 -3.90
N SER A 44 9.08 -1.80 -2.90
CA SER A 44 8.68 -2.40 -1.64
C SER A 44 7.39 -1.78 -1.11
N VAL A 45 6.61 -2.57 -0.38
CA VAL A 45 5.45 -2.13 0.39
C VAL A 45 5.67 -2.55 1.83
N SER A 46 5.51 -1.58 2.75
CA SER A 46 5.49 -1.88 4.17
C SER A 46 4.05 -1.90 4.66
N CYS A 47 3.65 -3.01 5.26
CA CYS A 47 2.33 -3.18 5.84
C CYS A 47 2.40 -4.13 7.04
N ASP A 48 1.29 -4.21 7.75
CA ASP A 48 1.14 -5.11 8.88
C ASP A 48 1.15 -6.56 8.36
N PHE A 49 1.59 -7.51 9.19
CA PHE A 49 1.65 -8.93 8.81
C PHE A 49 0.26 -9.60 8.89
N GLU A 50 -0.75 -8.99 8.28
CA GLU A 50 -2.06 -9.58 8.07
C GLU A 50 -2.09 -10.28 6.69
N LEU A 51 -2.51 -11.55 6.64
CA LEU A 51 -2.48 -12.32 5.39
C LEU A 51 -3.32 -11.68 4.27
N ALA A 52 -4.46 -11.08 4.63
CA ALA A 52 -5.36 -10.42 3.70
C ALA A 52 -4.68 -9.26 2.95
N VAL A 53 -3.98 -8.37 3.66
CA VAL A 53 -3.29 -7.23 3.02
C VAL A 53 -2.09 -7.69 2.20
N ILE A 54 -1.34 -8.69 2.68
CA ILE A 54 -0.20 -9.26 1.94
C ILE A 54 -0.67 -9.85 0.61
N ASN A 55 -1.74 -10.64 0.62
CA ASN A 55 -2.30 -11.23 -0.59
C ASN A 55 -2.77 -10.15 -1.58
N ALA A 56 -3.46 -9.11 -1.08
CA ALA A 56 -3.92 -8.01 -1.93
C ALA A 56 -2.75 -7.22 -2.54
N VAL A 57 -1.68 -6.97 -1.78
CA VAL A 57 -0.46 -6.31 -2.25
C VAL A 57 0.22 -7.13 -3.35
N VAL A 58 0.42 -8.44 -3.14
CA VAL A 58 1.09 -9.31 -4.13
C VAL A 58 0.25 -9.51 -5.39
N ALA A 59 -1.09 -9.55 -5.25
CA ALA A 59 -2.00 -9.62 -6.39
C ALA A 59 -1.90 -8.37 -7.30
N GLN A 60 -1.78 -7.18 -6.70
CA GLN A 60 -1.70 -5.92 -7.43
C GLN A 60 -0.28 -5.59 -7.91
N PHE A 61 0.75 -6.00 -7.15
CA PHE A 61 2.15 -5.71 -7.43
C PHE A 61 2.99 -7.01 -7.37
N PRO A 62 2.97 -7.89 -8.40
CA PRO A 62 3.59 -9.21 -8.33
C PRO A 62 5.11 -9.25 -8.12
N ARG A 63 5.80 -8.11 -8.30
CA ARG A 63 7.27 -7.98 -8.15
C ARG A 63 7.67 -7.22 -6.89
N VAL A 64 6.72 -6.88 -6.04
CA VAL A 64 6.97 -6.07 -4.85
C VAL A 64 7.66 -6.89 -3.77
N ASN A 65 8.59 -6.25 -3.05
CA ASN A 65 9.10 -6.80 -1.80
C ASN A 65 8.19 -6.36 -0.64
N VAL A 66 7.49 -7.30 0.00
CA VAL A 66 6.68 -7.01 1.18
C VAL A 66 7.57 -6.98 2.42
N VAL A 67 7.54 -5.87 3.15
CA VAL A 67 8.35 -5.64 4.35
C VAL A 67 7.43 -5.45 5.53
N GLY A 68 7.70 -6.11 6.65
CA GLY A 68 6.95 -5.88 7.87
C GLY A 68 7.03 -4.43 8.33
N CYS A 69 5.90 -3.86 8.73
CA CYS A 69 5.91 -2.59 9.45
C CYS A 69 6.53 -2.79 10.84
N LEU A 70 7.54 -1.98 11.18
CA LEU A 70 8.18 -2.01 12.52
C LEU A 70 7.27 -1.43 13.62
N PHE A 71 6.30 -0.61 13.23
CA PHE A 71 5.48 0.20 14.14
C PHE A 71 4.08 -0.38 14.37
N TYR A 72 3.93 -1.70 14.26
CA TYR A 72 2.68 -2.41 14.57
C TYR A 72 2.63 -2.89 16.02
#